data_AF-A0A523UGD2-F1
#
_entry.id   AF-A0A523UGD2-F1
#
_cell.length_a   1.000
_cell.length_b   1.000
_cell.length_c   1.000
_cell.angle_alpha   90.00
_cell.angle_beta   90.00
_cell.angle_gamma   90.00
#
_symmetry.space_group_name_H-M   'P 1'
#
loop_
_entity.id
_entity.type
_entity.pdbx_description
1 polymer ?
#
loop_
_entity_poly.entity_id
_entity_poly.type
_entity_poly.pdbx_seq_one_letter_code
_entity_poly.pdbx_strand_id
1 'polypeptide(L)'
;MTRQQGGLGLDYAQFGCVVQLGGLTLSKTRQQGGLNLDYLLDYVNARQEEDVRRISMRHPEGTGRRGLPMTFRDREKERYKKLKPKLFSPAAQGEGNYRGRPRSFCLADDYSSENLYEAIRAPAIEYFRARNITWHDGLKERHVPSNHLCCSQSCCINFLYPMTTSLKLLASVFQYFYRSLAEPLLIDEDKPLPKYLAFEWIGVRDYLGETRRKGSNRTRGANFTSADFIFRFRRKDGKIQIVLGEWKYTEEYRRLDKGIEVRKQNYQQAFNREGGVFKRRDVDFYDALFFDLFYQLMRLQLLAQEMELGREMDADIVSVLYICPEANKEFRERVTSPKLEQMFPNKGVLEIWKELVPKDKFMSISVEDLLDIIAQRVEVNNWEWIDYLRARYGWKKELEAES
;
A
#
# COMPACT_ATOMS: atom_id res chain seq x y z
N MET A 1 37.01 57.51 34.96
CA MET A 1 37.09 56.66 36.17
C MET A 1 36.30 55.38 35.94
N THR A 2 37.03 54.34 35.53
CA THR A 2 36.93 52.90 35.86
C THR A 2 35.64 52.30 36.47
N ARG A 3 35.07 51.30 35.76
CA ARG A 3 34.97 49.86 36.14
C ARG A 3 34.31 49.10 34.96
N GLN A 4 35.07 48.37 34.13
CA GLN A 4 35.44 46.93 34.20
C GLN A 4 34.25 45.95 34.36
N GLN A 5 33.97 45.13 33.34
CA GLN A 5 34.32 43.70 33.13
C GLN A 5 33.61 43.28 31.81
N GLY A 6 34.16 42.56 30.83
CA GLY A 6 34.91 41.31 30.90
C GLY A 6 34.06 40.22 30.23
N GLY A 7 34.10 40.10 28.91
CA GLY A 7 33.36 39.09 28.13
C GLY A 7 34.32 38.21 27.32
N LEU A 8 34.52 36.99 27.82
CA LEU A 8 35.31 35.91 27.23
C LEU A 8 34.72 35.46 25.89
N GLY A 9 35.58 35.34 24.88
CA GLY A 9 35.28 34.59 23.67
C GLY A 9 35.15 33.11 24.01
N LEU A 10 34.05 32.50 23.56
CA LEU A 10 33.87 31.06 23.60
C LEU A 10 34.09 30.48 22.19
N ASP A 11 35.14 29.69 22.16
CA ASP A 11 35.57 28.75 21.14
C ASP A 11 34.41 27.81 20.77
N TYR A 12 33.94 27.87 19.51
CA TYR A 12 32.98 26.90 19.00
C TYR A 12 33.73 25.63 18.59
N ALA A 13 33.84 24.70 19.52
CA ALA A 13 34.28 23.34 19.26
C ALA A 13 33.42 22.68 18.17
N GLN A 14 34.07 22.29 17.07
CA GLN A 14 33.53 21.41 16.05
C GLN A 14 33.13 20.06 16.65
N PHE A 15 31.84 19.79 16.78
CA PHE A 15 31.35 18.42 16.96
C PHE A 15 30.98 17.84 15.59
N GLY A 16 31.96 17.15 14.99
CA GLY A 16 31.71 16.25 13.87
C GLY A 16 31.09 14.95 14.38
N CYS A 17 29.86 14.64 13.96
CA CYS A 17 29.28 13.32 14.20
C CYS A 17 29.81 12.35 13.13
N VAL A 18 30.69 11.44 13.55
CA VAL A 18 31.16 10.32 12.74
C VAL A 18 30.25 9.13 13.03
N VAL A 19 29.44 8.71 12.07
CA VAL A 19 28.72 7.42 12.13
C VAL A 19 29.53 6.42 11.33
N GLN A 20 30.13 5.46 12.02
CA GLN A 20 30.92 4.38 11.43
C GLN A 20 30.00 3.18 11.16
N LEU A 21 29.69 2.92 9.88
CA LEU A 21 29.04 1.70 9.43
C LEU A 21 29.88 1.10 8.30
N GLY A 22 30.53 -0.03 8.56
CA GLY A 22 31.04 -0.93 7.53
C GLY A 22 32.09 -0.37 6.56
N GLY A 23 33.10 0.36 7.05
CA GLY A 23 34.37 0.53 6.33
C GLY A 23 34.42 1.47 5.12
N LEU A 24 33.44 2.36 4.92
CA LEU A 24 33.50 3.39 3.87
C LEU A 24 33.46 4.80 4.47
N THR A 25 34.54 5.56 4.28
CA THR A 25 34.63 6.97 4.64
C THR A 25 34.14 7.83 3.47
N LEU A 26 33.07 8.61 3.67
CA LEU A 26 32.62 9.63 2.71
C LEU A 26 32.80 11.02 3.33
N SER A 27 33.67 11.83 2.73
CA SER A 27 33.82 13.25 3.09
C SER A 27 32.73 14.08 2.41
N LYS A 28 32.07 14.97 3.17
CA LYS A 28 31.04 15.88 2.67
C LYS A 28 31.66 17.09 1.98
N THR A 29 31.36 17.28 0.69
CA THR A 29 31.28 18.61 0.09
C THR A 29 29.81 19.00 -0.05
N ARG A 30 29.51 20.25 0.31
CA ARG A 30 28.17 20.80 0.50
C ARG A 30 27.50 21.04 -0.87
N GLN A 31 26.58 20.17 -1.28
CA GLN A 31 25.56 20.49 -2.29
C GLN A 31 24.17 20.09 -1.78
N GLN A 32 23.20 20.96 -2.07
CA GLN A 32 21.79 20.84 -1.68
C GLN A 32 21.19 19.52 -2.18
N GLY A 33 20.70 18.71 -1.26
CA GLY A 33 20.12 17.41 -1.55
C GLY A 33 20.09 16.58 -0.27
N GLY A 34 19.09 16.82 0.58
CA GLY A 34 18.87 16.01 1.77
C GLY A 34 18.56 14.58 1.37
N LEU A 35 19.46 13.64 1.70
CA LEU A 35 19.22 12.22 1.58
C LEU A 35 18.00 11.84 2.43
N ASN A 36 16.94 11.37 1.77
CA ASN A 36 15.73 10.89 2.43
C ASN A 36 16.04 9.59 3.20
N LEU A 37 16.05 9.69 4.53
CA LEU A 37 16.37 8.58 5.43
C LEU A 37 15.37 7.40 5.28
N ASP A 38 14.12 7.66 4.88
CA ASP A 38 13.14 6.60 4.60
C ASP A 38 13.50 5.84 3.30
N TYR A 39 14.00 6.53 2.27
CA TYR A 39 14.48 5.87 1.03
C TYR A 39 15.72 5.01 1.30
N LEU A 40 16.63 5.49 2.17
CA LEU A 40 17.77 4.73 2.65
C LEU A 40 17.34 3.53 3.50
N LEU A 41 16.32 3.64 4.34
CA LEU A 41 15.77 2.53 5.13
C LEU A 41 15.07 1.49 4.25
N ASP A 42 14.28 1.90 3.26
CA ASP A 42 13.64 0.98 2.30
C ASP A 42 14.68 0.31 1.39
N TYR A 43 15.73 1.03 0.99
CA TYR A 43 16.89 0.50 0.25
C TYR A 43 17.72 -0.48 1.09
N VAL A 44 17.97 -0.17 2.38
CA VAL A 44 18.68 -1.06 3.32
C VAL A 44 17.86 -2.32 3.62
N ASN A 45 16.55 -2.21 3.78
CA ASN A 45 15.66 -3.37 3.93
C ASN A 45 15.71 -4.27 2.69
N ALA A 46 15.73 -3.68 1.48
CA ALA A 46 15.89 -4.44 0.23
C ALA A 46 17.26 -5.12 0.09
N ARG A 47 18.34 -4.55 0.65
CA ARG A 47 19.68 -5.19 0.69
C ARG A 47 19.79 -6.29 1.74
N GLN A 48 19.17 -6.15 2.91
CA GLN A 48 19.16 -7.19 3.94
C GLN A 48 18.44 -8.47 3.47
N GLU A 49 17.47 -8.34 2.54
CA GLU A 49 16.86 -9.50 1.87
C GLU A 49 17.86 -10.31 1.01
N GLU A 50 18.92 -9.69 0.49
CA GLU A 50 19.95 -10.35 -0.32
C GLU A 50 21.08 -10.96 0.50
N ASP A 51 21.55 -10.29 1.55
CA ASP A 51 22.69 -10.77 2.35
C ASP A 51 22.33 -12.02 3.18
N VAL A 52 21.09 -12.13 3.67
CA VAL A 52 20.62 -13.34 4.38
C VAL A 52 20.43 -14.53 3.42
N ARG A 53 20.04 -14.28 2.16
CA ARG A 53 19.98 -15.33 1.12
C ARG A 53 21.37 -15.81 0.71
N ARG A 54 22.39 -14.95 0.75
CA ARG A 54 23.80 -15.34 0.53
C ARG A 54 24.34 -16.24 1.63
N ILE A 55 23.96 -16.01 2.89
CA ILE A 55 24.37 -16.87 4.03
C ILE A 55 23.69 -18.25 3.93
N SER A 56 22.44 -18.31 3.46
CA SER A 56 21.72 -19.58 3.29
C SER A 56 22.26 -20.47 2.13
N MET A 57 22.94 -19.87 1.14
CA MET A 57 23.51 -20.54 -0.04
C MET A 57 24.99 -20.94 0.09
N ARG A 58 25.63 -20.77 1.26
CA ARG A 58 27.01 -21.20 1.52
C ARG A 58 27.11 -22.19 2.69
N HIS A 59 26.39 -23.31 2.60
CA HIS A 59 26.72 -24.49 3.40
C HIS A 59 27.09 -25.65 2.46
N PRO A 60 28.22 -26.35 2.70
CA PRO A 60 28.58 -27.51 1.93
C PRO A 60 27.61 -28.66 2.19
N GLU A 61 27.62 -29.58 1.23
CA GLU A 61 26.82 -30.78 1.09
C GLU A 61 26.62 -31.59 2.38
N GLY A 62 25.44 -32.19 2.51
CA GLY A 62 25.16 -33.22 3.51
C GLY A 62 24.09 -32.85 4.54
N THR A 63 22.84 -32.77 4.11
CA THR A 63 21.61 -33.18 4.85
C THR A 63 20.41 -32.66 4.05
N GLY A 64 19.45 -33.53 3.74
CA GLY A 64 18.27 -33.19 2.93
C GLY A 64 17.46 -32.07 3.57
N ARG A 65 17.64 -30.83 3.07
CA ARG A 65 16.77 -29.70 3.37
C ARG A 65 15.44 -29.96 2.67
N ARG A 66 14.40 -30.32 3.44
CA ARG A 66 13.02 -30.06 3.02
C ARG A 66 12.95 -28.59 2.60
N GLY A 67 12.70 -28.33 1.32
CA GLY A 67 12.59 -26.98 0.79
C GLY A 67 11.50 -26.22 1.56
N LEU A 68 11.77 -24.98 1.95
CA LEU A 68 10.74 -24.11 2.53
C LEU A 68 9.54 -24.06 1.57
N PRO A 69 8.30 -24.13 2.07
CA PRO A 69 7.12 -24.05 1.22
C PRO A 69 7.12 -22.74 0.42
N MET A 70 6.76 -22.82 -0.87
CA MET A 70 6.66 -21.64 -1.73
C MET A 70 5.58 -20.71 -1.22
N THR A 71 5.92 -19.42 -1.07
CA THR A 71 4.96 -18.36 -0.68
C THR A 71 3.94 -18.10 -1.79
N PHE A 72 2.81 -17.47 -1.49
CA PHE A 72 1.86 -17.02 -2.52
C PHE A 72 2.54 -16.18 -3.62
N ARG A 73 3.43 -15.26 -3.22
CA ARG A 73 4.19 -14.45 -4.18
C ARG A 73 5.05 -15.30 -5.11
N ASP A 74 5.67 -16.36 -4.61
CA ASP A 74 6.48 -17.26 -5.43
C ASP A 74 5.61 -18.13 -6.35
N ARG A 75 4.47 -18.62 -5.85
CA ARG A 75 3.46 -19.31 -6.69
C ARG A 75 2.97 -18.40 -7.82
N GLU A 76 2.74 -17.13 -7.56
CA GLU A 76 2.31 -16.15 -8.58
C GLU A 76 3.40 -15.89 -9.63
N LYS A 77 4.67 -15.78 -9.23
CA LYS A 77 5.78 -15.65 -10.20
C LYS A 77 5.86 -16.85 -11.13
N GLU A 78 5.72 -18.07 -10.60
CA GLU A 78 5.68 -19.29 -11.42
C GLU A 78 4.44 -19.36 -12.31
N ARG A 79 3.28 -18.91 -11.81
CA ARG A 79 2.05 -18.82 -12.62
C ARG A 79 2.24 -17.86 -13.80
N TYR A 80 2.89 -16.71 -13.58
CA TYR A 80 3.13 -15.73 -14.63
C TYR A 80 4.03 -16.22 -15.76
N LYS A 81 4.99 -17.12 -15.50
CA LYS A 81 5.76 -17.76 -16.58
C LYS A 81 4.85 -18.48 -17.58
N LYS A 82 3.75 -19.07 -17.11
CA LYS A 82 2.77 -19.80 -17.94
C LYS A 82 1.70 -18.89 -18.54
N LEU A 83 1.36 -17.79 -17.86
CA LEU A 83 0.32 -16.86 -18.31
C LEU A 83 0.82 -15.82 -19.30
N LYS A 84 2.11 -15.46 -19.27
CA LYS A 84 2.65 -14.41 -20.13
C LYS A 84 2.30 -14.60 -21.62
N PRO A 85 2.49 -15.81 -22.20
CA PRO A 85 2.15 -16.04 -23.61
C PRO A 85 0.66 -15.93 -23.95
N LYS A 86 -0.22 -15.99 -22.95
CA LYS A 86 -1.67 -15.95 -23.12
C LYS A 86 -2.26 -14.55 -22.93
N LEU A 87 -1.58 -13.70 -22.18
CA LEU A 87 -2.13 -12.42 -21.70
C LEU A 87 -1.44 -11.19 -22.28
N PHE A 88 -0.22 -11.32 -22.80
CA PHE A 88 0.58 -10.16 -23.25
C PHE A 88 1.11 -10.37 -24.66
N SER A 89 1.41 -9.26 -25.33
CA SER A 89 1.92 -9.28 -26.70
C SER A 89 3.26 -10.05 -26.79
N PRO A 90 3.61 -10.62 -27.94
CA PRO A 90 4.90 -11.30 -28.12
C PRO A 90 6.10 -10.42 -27.72
N ALA A 91 6.04 -9.12 -27.97
CA ALA A 91 7.12 -8.20 -27.63
C ALA A 91 7.25 -7.96 -26.11
N ALA A 92 6.14 -7.96 -25.37
CA ALA A 92 6.14 -7.83 -23.92
C ALA A 92 6.62 -9.09 -23.18
N GLN A 93 6.65 -10.24 -23.86
CA GLN A 93 6.98 -11.53 -23.25
C GLN A 93 8.46 -11.72 -22.90
N GLY A 94 9.36 -10.87 -23.40
CA GLY A 94 10.77 -10.85 -23.00
C GLY A 94 10.96 -10.68 -21.49
N GLU A 95 12.13 -11.04 -20.97
CA GLU A 95 12.45 -10.85 -19.55
C GLU A 95 12.68 -9.37 -19.24
N GLY A 96 11.89 -8.83 -18.33
CA GLY A 96 12.11 -7.49 -17.78
C GLY A 96 13.24 -7.44 -16.76
N ASN A 97 13.86 -6.29 -16.62
CA ASN A 97 14.82 -6.04 -15.55
C ASN A 97 14.08 -5.62 -14.27
N TYR A 98 14.37 -6.30 -13.17
CA TYR A 98 13.92 -5.89 -11.85
C TYR A 98 15.06 -5.99 -10.83
N ARG A 99 15.40 -4.84 -10.24
CA ARG A 99 16.55 -4.67 -9.33
C ARG A 99 17.88 -5.14 -9.95
N GLY A 100 18.11 -4.79 -11.21
CA GLY A 100 19.35 -5.08 -11.93
C GLY A 100 19.50 -6.54 -12.39
N ARG A 101 18.41 -7.31 -12.40
CA ARG A 101 18.42 -8.71 -12.87
C ARG A 101 17.25 -8.97 -13.82
N PRO A 102 17.48 -9.68 -14.94
CA PRO A 102 16.40 -10.22 -15.77
C PRO A 102 15.50 -11.16 -14.96
N ARG A 103 14.18 -11.01 -15.12
CA ARG A 103 13.16 -11.82 -14.45
C ARG A 103 12.10 -12.27 -15.46
N SER A 104 11.90 -13.57 -15.58
CA SER A 104 10.83 -14.17 -16.39
C SER A 104 9.41 -13.76 -15.99
N PHE A 105 9.19 -13.38 -14.73
CA PHE A 105 7.90 -12.86 -14.24
C PHE A 105 7.75 -11.33 -14.37
N CYS A 106 8.68 -10.66 -15.04
CA CYS A 106 8.57 -9.25 -15.43
C CYS A 106 8.32 -9.16 -16.94
N LEU A 107 7.52 -8.19 -17.37
CA LEU A 107 7.37 -7.82 -18.78
C LEU A 107 8.66 -7.16 -19.29
N ALA A 108 8.92 -7.23 -20.60
CA ALA A 108 9.99 -6.45 -21.20
C ALA A 108 9.85 -4.96 -20.84
N ASP A 109 10.96 -4.27 -20.55
CA ASP A 109 10.96 -2.94 -19.93
C ASP A 109 10.19 -1.90 -20.75
N ASP A 110 10.32 -1.92 -22.08
CA ASP A 110 9.59 -1.01 -22.98
C ASP A 110 8.08 -1.29 -23.06
N TYR A 111 7.63 -2.41 -22.53
CA TYR A 111 6.25 -2.90 -22.57
C TYR A 111 5.60 -2.97 -21.19
N SER A 112 6.14 -2.28 -20.18
CA SER A 112 5.59 -2.30 -18.82
C SER A 112 4.14 -1.81 -18.73
N SER A 113 3.70 -0.98 -19.68
CA SER A 113 2.30 -0.55 -19.79
C SER A 113 1.33 -1.71 -20.03
N GLU A 114 1.79 -2.84 -20.60
CA GLU A 114 0.97 -4.05 -20.73
C GLU A 114 0.65 -4.73 -19.40
N ASN A 115 1.24 -4.26 -18.29
CA ASN A 115 0.80 -4.66 -16.96
C ASN A 115 -0.64 -4.19 -16.66
N LEU A 116 -1.18 -3.27 -17.47
CA LEU A 116 -2.58 -2.86 -17.44
C LEU A 116 -3.37 -3.49 -18.59
N TYR A 117 -4.65 -3.76 -18.31
CA TYR A 117 -5.63 -4.18 -19.31
C TYR A 117 -5.70 -3.15 -20.45
N GLU A 118 -5.78 -3.64 -21.68
CA GLU A 118 -5.59 -2.84 -22.89
C GLU A 118 -6.51 -1.61 -22.93
N ALA A 119 -7.82 -1.80 -22.70
CA ALA A 119 -8.79 -0.72 -22.81
C ALA A 119 -8.62 0.39 -21.76
N ILE A 120 -7.95 0.11 -20.63
CA ILE A 120 -7.71 1.11 -19.58
C ILE A 120 -6.28 1.67 -19.57
N ARG A 121 -5.36 1.07 -20.33
CA ARG A 121 -3.93 1.32 -20.23
C ARG A 121 -3.57 2.79 -20.43
N ALA A 122 -3.88 3.34 -21.60
CA ALA A 122 -3.62 4.74 -21.92
C ALA A 122 -4.33 5.72 -20.97
N PRO A 123 -5.66 5.59 -20.73
CA PRO A 123 -6.34 6.54 -19.85
C PRO A 123 -5.89 6.44 -18.38
N ALA A 124 -5.52 5.25 -17.87
CA ALA A 124 -4.98 5.12 -16.52
C ALA A 124 -3.59 5.75 -16.36
N ILE A 125 -2.70 5.56 -17.34
CA ILE A 125 -1.40 6.22 -17.35
C ILE A 125 -1.57 7.74 -17.38
N GLU A 126 -2.49 8.24 -18.21
CA GLU A 126 -2.83 9.65 -18.26
C GLU A 126 -3.41 10.17 -16.95
N TYR A 127 -4.29 9.40 -16.29
CA TYR A 127 -4.83 9.75 -14.97
C TYR A 127 -3.72 9.97 -13.95
N PHE A 128 -2.74 9.05 -13.88
CA PHE A 128 -1.61 9.12 -12.96
C PHE A 128 -0.72 10.32 -13.28
N ARG A 129 -0.38 10.50 -14.56
CA ARG A 129 0.43 11.63 -15.03
C ARG A 129 -0.21 12.98 -14.70
N ALA A 130 -1.49 13.16 -15.03
CA ALA A 130 -2.22 14.42 -14.82
C ALA A 130 -2.33 14.82 -13.34
N ARG A 131 -2.16 13.86 -12.42
CA ARG A 131 -2.23 14.04 -10.96
C ARG A 131 -0.87 13.97 -10.27
N ASN A 132 0.22 13.81 -11.03
CA ASN A 132 1.55 13.57 -10.49
C ASN A 132 1.60 12.39 -9.50
N ILE A 133 0.83 11.34 -9.78
CA ILE A 133 0.82 10.11 -9.00
C ILE A 133 1.98 9.23 -9.47
N THR A 134 2.80 8.81 -8.52
CA THR A 134 3.94 7.93 -8.79
C THR A 134 3.49 6.48 -8.97
N TRP A 135 4.00 5.81 -10.00
CA TRP A 135 3.84 4.36 -10.14
C TRP A 135 4.80 3.61 -9.19
N HIS A 136 4.26 2.68 -8.38
CA HIS A 136 5.05 1.84 -7.48
C HIS A 136 5.98 0.93 -8.29
N ASP A 137 7.30 1.05 -8.05
CA ASP A 137 8.34 0.38 -8.84
C ASP A 137 8.13 0.55 -10.36
N GLY A 138 7.59 1.70 -10.76
CA GLY A 138 7.38 2.08 -12.16
C GLY A 138 8.68 2.34 -12.90
N LEU A 139 8.66 2.15 -14.22
CA LEU A 139 9.78 2.49 -15.10
C LEU A 139 9.70 3.94 -15.56
N LYS A 140 10.72 4.39 -16.31
CA LYS A 140 10.81 5.76 -16.88
C LYS A 140 10.53 6.82 -15.80
N GLU A 141 11.37 6.84 -14.78
CA GLU A 141 11.22 7.74 -13.62
C GLU A 141 9.88 7.60 -12.88
N ARG A 142 9.30 6.40 -12.90
CA ARG A 142 8.00 6.06 -12.31
C ARG A 142 6.81 6.78 -12.97
N HIS A 143 6.95 7.19 -14.22
CA HIS A 143 5.86 7.74 -15.04
C HIS A 143 5.02 6.67 -15.75
N VAL A 144 5.49 5.42 -15.81
CA VAL A 144 4.73 4.30 -16.37
C VAL A 144 4.64 3.15 -15.36
N PRO A 145 3.66 2.22 -15.52
CA PRO A 145 3.47 1.11 -14.60
C PRO A 145 4.73 0.26 -14.44
N SER A 146 4.80 -0.46 -13.32
CA SER A 146 5.85 -1.45 -13.09
C SER A 146 5.82 -2.53 -14.16
N ASN A 147 6.98 -3.05 -14.55
CA ASN A 147 7.06 -4.26 -15.36
C ASN A 147 6.86 -5.54 -14.51
N HIS A 148 6.82 -5.44 -13.18
CA HIS A 148 6.66 -6.56 -12.28
C HIS A 148 5.19 -7.03 -12.24
N LEU A 149 4.92 -8.26 -12.69
CA LEU A 149 3.53 -8.75 -12.86
C LEU A 149 2.76 -8.95 -11.54
N CYS A 150 3.47 -9.11 -10.42
CA CYS A 150 2.88 -9.10 -9.07
C CYS A 150 2.70 -7.71 -8.44
N CYS A 151 2.69 -6.63 -9.23
CA CYS A 151 2.48 -5.26 -8.72
C CYS A 151 1.03 -5.09 -8.23
N SER A 152 0.84 -4.79 -6.94
CA SER A 152 -0.48 -4.55 -6.34
C SER A 152 -1.15 -3.28 -6.89
N GLN A 153 -0.40 -2.21 -7.16
CA GLN A 153 -0.94 -1.00 -7.78
C GLN A 153 -1.53 -1.29 -9.17
N SER A 154 -0.83 -2.07 -9.99
CA SER A 154 -1.36 -2.50 -11.31
C SER A 154 -2.58 -3.43 -11.17
N CYS A 155 -2.58 -4.32 -10.18
CA CYS A 155 -3.73 -5.18 -9.86
C CYS A 155 -4.96 -4.34 -9.47
N CYS A 156 -4.82 -3.43 -8.51
CA CYS A 156 -5.86 -2.49 -8.07
C CYS A 156 -6.47 -1.71 -9.25
N ILE A 157 -5.61 -1.13 -10.10
CA ILE A 157 -6.05 -0.33 -11.26
C ILE A 157 -6.79 -1.18 -12.27
N ASN A 158 -6.32 -2.41 -12.55
CA ASN A 158 -7.01 -3.33 -13.45
C ASN A 158 -8.44 -3.65 -12.99
N PHE A 159 -8.69 -3.70 -11.67
CA PHE A 159 -10.01 -3.93 -11.11
C PHE A 159 -10.89 -2.68 -11.03
N LEU A 160 -10.32 -1.53 -10.69
CA LEU A 160 -11.12 -0.39 -10.26
C LEU A 160 -11.17 0.76 -11.26
N TYR A 161 -10.25 0.82 -12.23
CA TYR A 161 -10.21 1.94 -13.18
C TYR A 161 -11.51 2.15 -13.98
N PRO A 162 -12.21 1.09 -14.46
CA PRO A 162 -13.49 1.29 -15.16
C PRO A 162 -14.56 2.01 -14.31
N MET A 163 -14.47 1.93 -12.98
CA MET A 163 -15.42 2.56 -12.06
C MET A 163 -15.15 4.05 -11.85
N THR A 164 -14.03 4.60 -12.33
CA THR A 164 -13.71 6.04 -12.22
C THR A 164 -14.71 6.92 -12.97
N THR A 165 -15.34 6.38 -14.01
CA THR A 165 -16.29 7.08 -14.88
C THR A 165 -17.65 6.40 -14.99
N SER A 166 -17.76 5.11 -14.60
CA SER A 166 -19.04 4.40 -14.59
C SER A 166 -19.72 4.45 -13.22
N LEU A 167 -20.62 5.42 -13.06
CA LEU A 167 -21.48 5.57 -11.88
C LEU A 167 -22.24 4.27 -11.57
N LYS A 168 -22.85 3.67 -12.61
CA LYS A 168 -23.67 2.47 -12.49
C LYS A 168 -22.87 1.28 -12.01
N LEU A 169 -21.68 1.04 -12.59
CA LEU A 169 -20.82 -0.06 -12.17
C LEU A 169 -20.34 0.13 -10.73
N LEU A 170 -19.82 1.32 -10.41
CA LEU A 170 -19.37 1.66 -9.05
C LEU A 170 -20.48 1.43 -8.02
N ALA A 171 -21.69 1.96 -8.27
CA ALA A 171 -22.85 1.78 -7.41
C ALA A 171 -23.20 0.31 -7.24
N SER A 172 -23.37 -0.41 -8.34
CA SER A 172 -23.82 -1.80 -8.34
C SER A 172 -22.87 -2.76 -7.60
N VAL A 173 -21.56 -2.49 -7.65
CA VAL A 173 -20.54 -3.29 -6.96
C VAL A 173 -20.49 -2.95 -5.48
N PHE A 174 -20.30 -1.68 -5.12
CA PHE A 174 -20.05 -1.32 -3.72
C PHE A 174 -21.31 -1.27 -2.85
N GLN A 175 -22.51 -1.10 -3.43
CA GLN A 175 -23.76 -1.26 -2.67
C GLN A 175 -24.01 -2.70 -2.24
N TYR A 176 -23.43 -3.69 -2.93
CA TYR A 176 -23.53 -5.09 -2.50
C TYR A 176 -22.87 -5.29 -1.13
N PHE A 177 -21.68 -4.71 -0.96
CA PHE A 177 -20.89 -4.78 0.28
C PHE A 177 -21.40 -3.77 1.33
N TYR A 178 -21.71 -2.54 0.91
CA TYR A 178 -22.21 -1.48 1.77
C TYR A 178 -23.68 -1.19 1.47
N ARG A 179 -24.57 -1.94 2.13
CA ARG A 179 -26.03 -1.86 1.91
C ARG A 179 -26.66 -0.50 2.24
N SER A 180 -25.96 0.35 2.99
CA SER A 180 -26.38 1.71 3.33
C SER A 180 -26.11 2.73 2.23
N LEU A 181 -25.22 2.46 1.27
CA LEU A 181 -24.91 3.39 0.19
C LEU A 181 -26.10 3.49 -0.78
N ALA A 182 -26.31 4.68 -1.35
CA ALA A 182 -27.40 4.96 -2.27
C ALA A 182 -26.90 5.57 -3.60
N GLU A 183 -26.15 6.66 -3.55
CA GLU A 183 -25.77 7.40 -4.77
C GLU A 183 -24.27 7.72 -4.73
N PRO A 184 -23.46 7.27 -5.70
CA PRO A 184 -22.07 7.70 -5.79
C PRO A 184 -21.97 9.19 -6.08
N LEU A 185 -21.04 9.86 -5.42
CA LEU A 185 -20.76 11.28 -5.58
C LEU A 185 -19.40 11.46 -6.23
N LEU A 186 -19.23 12.57 -6.94
CA LEU A 186 -17.92 12.95 -7.46
C LEU A 186 -16.96 13.28 -6.31
N ILE A 187 -15.69 13.04 -6.59
CA ILE A 187 -14.56 13.46 -5.78
C ILE A 187 -14.07 14.78 -6.38
N ASP A 188 -14.76 15.87 -6.04
CA ASP A 188 -14.60 17.19 -6.68
C ASP A 188 -13.18 17.76 -6.51
N GLU A 189 -12.48 17.32 -5.45
CA GLU A 189 -11.12 17.74 -5.13
C GLU A 189 -10.06 16.91 -5.86
N ASP A 190 -10.46 15.88 -6.63
CA ASP A 190 -9.57 15.10 -7.49
C ASP A 190 -9.34 15.79 -8.85
N LYS A 191 -8.56 16.87 -8.80
CA LYS A 191 -8.20 17.69 -9.96
C LYS A 191 -7.23 16.95 -10.91
N PRO A 192 -7.20 17.25 -12.23
CA PRO A 192 -7.93 18.34 -12.90
C PRO A 192 -9.39 18.03 -13.26
N LEU A 193 -9.76 16.75 -13.39
CA LEU A 193 -11.11 16.33 -13.75
C LEU A 193 -11.64 15.36 -12.69
N PRO A 194 -12.67 15.74 -11.91
CA PRO A 194 -13.27 14.88 -10.89
C PRO A 194 -13.70 13.52 -11.44
N LYS A 195 -13.56 12.50 -10.59
CA LYS A 195 -13.96 11.12 -10.85
C LYS A 195 -14.83 10.61 -9.72
N TYR A 196 -15.55 9.51 -9.96
CA TYR A 196 -16.34 8.84 -8.91
C TYR A 196 -15.47 7.94 -8.02
N LEU A 197 -14.28 7.58 -8.51
CA LEU A 197 -13.25 6.85 -7.79
C LEU A 197 -11.90 7.50 -8.09
N ALA A 198 -11.09 7.71 -7.06
CA ALA A 198 -9.76 8.30 -7.18
C ALA A 198 -8.70 7.36 -6.61
N PHE A 199 -7.47 7.44 -7.12
CA PHE A 199 -6.35 6.61 -6.68
C PHE A 199 -5.33 7.39 -5.87
N GLU A 200 -4.60 6.68 -5.01
CA GLU A 200 -3.49 7.18 -4.19
C GLU A 200 -3.87 8.42 -3.38
N TRP A 201 -5.08 8.41 -2.81
CA TRP A 201 -5.66 9.58 -2.15
C TRP A 201 -5.02 9.83 -0.80
N ILE A 202 -4.56 11.05 -0.58
CA ILE A 202 -3.89 11.47 0.66
C ILE A 202 -4.73 12.46 1.49
N GLY A 203 -5.89 12.89 0.98
CA GLY A 203 -6.71 13.95 1.59
C GLY A 203 -6.47 15.34 1.01
N VAL A 204 -7.47 16.22 1.11
CA VAL A 204 -7.31 17.63 0.70
C VAL A 204 -6.41 18.43 1.64
N ARG A 205 -6.23 17.95 2.86
CA ARG A 205 -5.39 18.55 3.92
C ARG A 205 -4.38 17.55 4.44
N ASP A 206 -3.35 18.05 5.13
CA ASP A 206 -2.39 17.22 5.86
C ASP A 206 -2.95 16.76 7.21
N TYR A 207 -3.93 15.86 7.18
CA TYR A 207 -4.66 15.39 8.36
C TYR A 207 -3.77 14.75 9.44
N LEU A 208 -2.68 14.11 9.02
CA LEU A 208 -1.74 13.43 9.93
C LEU A 208 -0.45 14.23 10.18
N GLY A 209 -0.34 15.46 9.66
CA GLY A 209 0.82 16.32 9.89
C GLY A 209 2.14 15.79 9.32
N GLU A 210 2.09 14.89 8.34
CA GLU A 210 3.27 14.18 7.82
C GLU A 210 4.22 15.10 7.03
N THR A 211 3.75 16.28 6.58
CA THR A 211 4.58 17.24 5.83
C THR A 211 5.71 17.82 6.68
N ARG A 212 5.45 18.10 7.96
CA ARG A 212 6.43 18.70 8.89
C ARG A 212 7.70 17.84 8.98
N ARG A 213 7.54 16.52 8.95
CA ARG A 213 8.64 15.56 8.99
C ARG A 213 9.40 15.48 7.68
N LYS A 214 8.69 15.51 6.55
CA LYS A 214 9.27 15.21 5.25
C LYS A 214 9.88 16.43 4.57
N GLY A 215 9.53 17.65 5.01
CA GLY A 215 10.05 18.90 4.46
C GLY A 215 9.75 19.06 2.96
N SER A 216 8.78 18.32 2.45
CA SER A 216 8.44 18.23 1.03
C SER A 216 6.96 18.54 0.82
N ASN A 217 6.62 18.93 -0.42
CA ASN A 217 5.24 18.97 -0.84
C ASN A 217 4.60 17.58 -0.72
N ARG A 218 3.28 17.57 -0.50
CA ARG A 218 2.49 16.35 -0.43
C ARG A 218 2.44 15.70 -1.81
N THR A 219 2.78 14.42 -1.89
CA THR A 219 2.81 13.64 -3.13
C THR A 219 1.99 12.37 -2.96
N ARG A 220 1.26 12.00 -4.02
CA ARG A 220 0.49 10.74 -4.09
C ARG A 220 1.37 9.59 -4.60
N GLY A 221 1.18 8.39 -4.06
CA GLY A 221 1.92 7.18 -4.46
C GLY A 221 3.38 7.13 -4.02
N ALA A 222 3.82 8.02 -3.12
CA ALA A 222 5.17 7.98 -2.56
C ALA A 222 5.27 8.86 -1.34
N ASN A 223 5.87 8.32 -0.26
CA ASN A 223 5.98 9.01 1.04
C ASN A 223 4.54 9.29 1.56
N PHE A 224 4.24 9.74 2.77
CA PHE A 224 2.84 9.95 3.20
C PHE A 224 1.96 8.69 3.28
N THR A 225 0.91 8.80 4.05
CA THR A 225 -0.17 7.83 4.16
C THR A 225 -1.18 8.14 3.06
N SER A 226 -1.30 7.24 2.08
CA SER A 226 -2.33 7.26 1.05
C SER A 226 -3.27 6.07 1.21
N ALA A 227 -4.53 6.26 0.82
CA ALA A 227 -5.41 5.17 0.43
C ALA A 227 -5.11 4.82 -1.03
N ASP A 228 -4.97 3.54 -1.36
CA ASP A 228 -4.76 3.08 -2.74
C ASP A 228 -5.89 3.58 -3.66
N PHE A 229 -7.12 3.63 -3.14
CA PHE A 229 -8.26 4.24 -3.80
C PHE A 229 -9.26 4.84 -2.81
N ILE A 230 -10.13 5.71 -3.29
CA ILE A 230 -11.29 6.19 -2.53
C ILE A 230 -12.53 6.24 -3.42
N PHE A 231 -13.70 6.13 -2.79
CA PHE A 231 -14.97 6.52 -3.39
C PHE A 231 -15.85 7.20 -2.34
N ARG A 232 -16.80 8.03 -2.81
CA ARG A 232 -17.70 8.81 -1.95
C ARG A 232 -19.13 8.57 -2.37
N PHE A 233 -20.03 8.42 -1.40
CA PHE A 233 -21.44 8.14 -1.64
C PHE A 233 -22.32 8.94 -0.69
N ARG A 234 -23.51 9.32 -1.17
CA ARG A 234 -24.66 9.60 -0.31
C ARG A 234 -25.27 8.27 0.12
N ARG A 235 -25.55 8.14 1.41
CA ARG A 235 -26.22 6.99 2.02
C ARG A 235 -27.74 7.17 1.99
N LYS A 236 -28.45 6.07 2.26
CA LYS A 236 -29.92 6.04 2.38
C LYS A 236 -30.45 6.90 3.55
N ASP A 237 -29.63 7.13 4.56
CA ASP A 237 -29.93 8.01 5.71
C ASP A 237 -29.58 9.49 5.43
N GLY A 238 -29.20 9.84 4.20
CA GLY A 238 -28.83 11.20 3.78
C GLY A 238 -27.38 11.58 4.09
N LYS A 239 -26.66 10.80 4.91
CA LYS A 239 -25.26 11.08 5.26
C LYS A 239 -24.32 10.84 4.08
N ILE A 240 -23.19 11.54 4.08
CA ILE A 240 -22.11 11.38 3.12
C ILE A 240 -21.04 10.46 3.73
N GLN A 241 -20.73 9.39 3.02
CA GLN A 241 -19.68 8.45 3.39
C GLN A 241 -18.56 8.44 2.36
N ILE A 242 -17.32 8.58 2.84
CA ILE A 242 -16.11 8.26 2.08
C ILE A 242 -15.59 6.90 2.53
N VAL A 243 -15.16 6.09 1.59
CA VAL A 243 -14.44 4.84 1.87
C VAL A 243 -12.99 5.00 1.41
N LEU A 244 -12.06 4.80 2.34
CA LEU A 244 -10.63 4.69 2.06
C LEU A 244 -10.27 3.23 1.79
N GLY A 245 -9.84 2.94 0.57
CA GLY A 245 -9.48 1.61 0.12
C GLY A 245 -7.99 1.33 0.24
N GLU A 246 -7.64 0.17 0.79
CA GLU A 246 -6.31 -0.43 0.71
C GLU A 246 -6.40 -1.73 -0.10
N TRP A 247 -5.47 -1.93 -1.03
CA TRP A 247 -5.39 -3.07 -1.91
C TRP A 247 -4.08 -3.82 -1.73
N LYS A 248 -4.19 -5.13 -1.48
CA LYS A 248 -3.06 -6.05 -1.49
C LYS A 248 -3.21 -7.09 -2.58
N TYR A 249 -2.09 -7.66 -2.94
CA TYR A 249 -1.95 -8.73 -3.91
C TYR A 249 -1.00 -9.80 -3.37
N THR A 250 0.31 -9.65 -3.58
CA THR A 250 1.32 -10.66 -3.22
C THR A 250 2.23 -10.24 -2.07
N GLU A 251 1.83 -9.23 -1.30
CA GLU A 251 2.60 -8.77 -0.14
C GLU A 251 2.74 -9.89 0.88
N GLU A 252 3.89 -9.92 1.51
CA GLU A 252 4.21 -10.74 2.67
C GLU A 252 5.05 -9.89 3.61
N TYR A 253 4.86 -10.05 4.91
CA TYR A 253 5.56 -9.25 5.90
C TYR A 253 6.35 -10.10 6.87
N ARG A 254 7.48 -9.54 7.30
CA ARG A 254 8.30 -10.11 8.36
C ARG A 254 7.94 -9.45 9.68
N ARG A 255 8.23 -10.13 10.77
CA ARG A 255 8.21 -9.55 12.12
C ARG A 255 9.37 -8.56 12.23
N LEU A 256 9.09 -7.31 11.86
CA LEU A 256 10.03 -6.20 11.93
C LEU A 256 9.31 -5.01 12.56
N ASP A 257 9.86 -4.54 13.67
CA ASP A 257 9.37 -3.33 14.34
C ASP A 257 9.73 -2.10 13.50
N LYS A 258 8.72 -1.30 13.14
CA LYS A 258 8.84 -0.05 12.40
C LYS A 258 8.78 1.18 13.32
N GLY A 259 8.60 0.99 14.63
CA GLY A 259 8.31 1.98 15.65
C GLY A 259 9.50 2.80 16.11
N ILE A 260 10.19 3.45 15.18
CA ILE A 260 11.15 4.50 15.55
C ILE A 260 10.40 5.70 16.14
N GLU A 261 11.04 6.41 17.07
CA GLU A 261 10.44 7.52 17.83
C GLU A 261 9.72 8.54 16.94
N VAL A 262 10.36 8.95 15.85
CA VAL A 262 9.80 9.93 14.91
C VAL A 262 8.50 9.43 14.25
N ARG A 263 8.35 8.12 14.01
CA ARG A 263 7.10 7.55 13.48
C ARG A 263 6.03 7.47 14.55
N LYS A 264 6.40 7.11 15.78
CA LYS A 264 5.50 7.09 16.93
C LYS A 264 4.92 8.48 17.20
N GLN A 265 5.73 9.54 17.14
CA GLN A 265 5.26 10.90 17.38
C GLN A 265 4.23 11.39 16.34
N ASN A 266 4.38 11.01 15.06
CA ASN A 266 3.46 11.47 14.01
C ASN A 266 2.00 11.07 14.27
N TYR A 267 1.76 9.84 14.74
CA TYR A 267 0.39 9.32 14.89
C TYR A 267 -0.13 9.42 16.32
N GLN A 268 0.69 9.83 17.28
CA GLN A 268 0.36 9.84 18.70
C GLN A 268 -0.86 10.72 19.01
N GLN A 269 -0.95 11.90 18.38
CA GLN A 269 -2.08 12.79 18.57
C GLN A 269 -3.38 12.18 18.06
N ALA A 270 -3.39 11.63 16.84
CA ALA A 270 -4.56 11.01 16.25
C ALA A 270 -4.98 9.74 17.02
N PHE A 271 -4.00 8.93 17.45
CA PHE A 271 -4.24 7.73 18.26
C PHE A 271 -4.88 8.04 19.62
N ASN A 272 -4.43 9.11 20.28
CA ASN A 272 -4.94 9.51 21.59
C ASN A 272 -6.21 10.39 21.54
N ARG A 273 -6.73 10.71 20.35
CA ARG A 273 -7.90 11.59 20.15
C ARG A 273 -9.12 11.09 20.92
N GLU A 274 -9.68 11.89 21.83
CA GLU A 274 -10.91 11.56 22.56
C GLU A 274 -12.04 11.15 21.59
N GLY A 275 -12.76 10.05 21.91
CA GLY A 275 -13.78 9.50 21.01
C GLY A 275 -13.26 8.83 19.72
N GLY A 276 -11.95 8.82 19.47
CA GLY A 276 -11.30 8.12 18.36
C GLY A 276 -11.50 6.60 18.30
N VAL A 277 -11.08 6.02 17.17
CA VAL A 277 -11.40 4.65 16.71
C VAL A 277 -10.86 3.53 17.60
N PHE A 278 -9.74 3.73 18.29
CA PHE A 278 -9.16 2.70 19.14
C PHE A 278 -9.76 2.73 20.53
N LYS A 279 -10.30 1.57 20.95
CA LYS A 279 -10.86 1.35 22.30
C LYS A 279 -9.78 1.35 23.38
N ARG A 280 -8.60 0.78 23.08
CA ARG A 280 -7.42 0.74 23.96
C ARG A 280 -6.42 1.76 23.47
N ARG A 281 -5.86 2.54 24.40
CA ARG A 281 -4.97 3.67 24.09
C ARG A 281 -3.74 3.72 25.00
N ASP A 282 -3.41 2.60 25.62
CA ASP A 282 -2.17 2.49 26.36
C ASP A 282 -0.96 2.44 25.42
N VAL A 283 0.19 2.90 25.92
CA VAL A 283 1.47 2.98 25.18
C VAL A 283 1.87 1.62 24.64
N ASP A 284 1.63 0.59 25.44
CA ASP A 284 1.92 -0.80 25.16
C ASP A 284 1.14 -1.34 23.95
N PHE A 285 -0.15 -1.01 23.85
CA PHE A 285 -0.97 -1.30 22.68
C PHE A 285 -0.56 -0.47 21.47
N TYR A 286 -0.24 0.82 21.66
CA TYR A 286 0.23 1.68 20.58
C TYR A 286 1.50 1.14 19.93
N ASP A 287 2.47 0.73 20.74
CA ASP A 287 3.73 0.15 20.28
C ASP A 287 3.52 -1.16 19.51
N ALA A 288 2.54 -1.97 19.93
CA ALA A 288 2.19 -3.21 19.25
C ALA A 288 1.66 -3.00 17.82
N LEU A 289 1.24 -1.78 17.45
CA LEU A 289 0.75 -1.45 16.12
C LEU A 289 1.88 -1.15 15.12
N PHE A 290 3.14 -1.01 15.54
CA PHE A 290 4.24 -0.65 14.65
C PHE A 290 4.88 -1.82 13.89
N PHE A 291 4.17 -2.94 13.77
CA PHE A 291 4.58 -4.08 12.95
C PHE A 291 3.70 -4.15 11.71
N ASP A 292 4.28 -4.24 10.51
CA ASP A 292 3.48 -4.46 9.29
C ASP A 292 2.80 -5.82 9.36
N LEU A 293 1.49 -5.95 9.18
CA LEU A 293 0.58 -5.01 8.52
C LEU A 293 -0.13 -4.00 9.45
N PHE A 294 -0.16 -4.22 10.75
CA PHE A 294 -0.84 -3.33 11.71
C PHE A 294 -0.42 -1.88 11.60
N TYR A 295 0.84 -1.61 11.24
CA TYR A 295 1.34 -0.25 11.03
C TYR A 295 0.63 0.45 9.87
N GLN A 296 0.44 -0.23 8.74
CA GLN A 296 -0.29 0.31 7.59
C GLN A 296 -1.77 0.51 7.91
N LEU A 297 -2.39 -0.51 8.52
CA LEU A 297 -3.80 -0.45 8.95
C LEU A 297 -4.05 0.70 9.92
N MET A 298 -3.18 0.88 10.91
CA MET A 298 -3.28 1.98 11.88
C MET A 298 -3.24 3.33 11.18
N ARG A 299 -2.26 3.54 10.29
CA ARG A 299 -2.09 4.81 9.58
C ARG A 299 -3.33 5.16 8.77
N LEU A 300 -3.87 4.20 8.02
CA LEU A 300 -5.04 4.43 7.18
C LEU A 300 -6.31 4.64 8.03
N GLN A 301 -6.46 3.90 9.13
CA GLN A 301 -7.60 4.06 10.04
C GLN A 301 -7.57 5.42 10.76
N LEU A 302 -6.39 5.88 11.16
CA LEU A 302 -6.21 7.21 11.74
C LEU A 302 -6.42 8.31 10.69
N LEU A 303 -5.99 8.10 9.44
CA LEU A 303 -6.31 9.01 8.35
C LEU A 303 -7.83 9.14 8.17
N ALA A 304 -8.56 8.02 8.14
CA ALA A 304 -10.02 8.02 8.06
C ALA A 304 -10.66 8.79 9.21
N GLN A 305 -10.23 8.55 10.45
CA GLN A 305 -10.71 9.27 11.63
C GLN A 305 -10.53 10.79 11.49
N GLU A 306 -9.32 11.23 11.14
CA GLU A 306 -9.01 12.66 11.06
C GLU A 306 -9.71 13.33 9.87
N MET A 307 -9.92 12.61 8.76
CA MET A 307 -10.75 13.05 7.64
C MET A 307 -12.22 13.22 8.03
N GLU A 308 -12.78 12.29 8.80
CA GLU A 308 -14.15 12.37 9.31
C GLU A 308 -14.33 13.58 10.23
N LEU A 309 -13.43 13.74 11.21
CA LEU A 309 -13.44 14.88 12.13
C LEU A 309 -13.31 16.21 11.39
N GLY A 310 -12.46 16.26 10.37
CA GLY A 310 -12.24 17.47 9.58
C GLY A 310 -13.17 17.65 8.39
N ARG A 311 -14.24 16.85 8.28
CA ARG A 311 -15.27 16.95 7.24
C ARG A 311 -14.68 16.92 5.82
N GLU A 312 -13.75 15.99 5.55
CA GLU A 312 -13.18 15.77 4.21
C GLU A 312 -14.31 15.66 3.18
N MET A 313 -14.39 16.62 2.26
CA MET A 313 -15.45 16.72 1.25
C MET A 313 -16.86 16.51 1.86
N ASP A 314 -17.14 17.18 2.98
CA ASP A 314 -18.40 17.13 3.73
C ASP A 314 -18.79 15.75 4.25
N ALA A 315 -17.84 14.81 4.37
CA ALA A 315 -18.11 13.49 4.90
C ALA A 315 -18.64 13.53 6.34
N ASP A 316 -19.72 12.80 6.58
CA ASP A 316 -20.21 12.46 7.92
C ASP A 316 -19.57 11.18 8.45
N ILE A 317 -19.15 10.31 7.52
CA ILE A 317 -18.57 9.01 7.82
C ILE A 317 -17.35 8.79 6.91
N VAL A 318 -16.23 8.38 7.49
CA VAL A 318 -15.09 7.88 6.74
C VAL A 318 -14.72 6.50 7.29
N SER A 319 -14.79 5.49 6.42
CA SER A 319 -14.51 4.09 6.77
C SER A 319 -13.39 3.53 5.92
N VAL A 320 -12.74 2.47 6.38
CA VAL A 320 -11.68 1.78 5.64
C VAL A 320 -12.22 0.49 5.00
N LEU A 321 -11.87 0.25 3.75
CA LEU A 321 -12.07 -1.00 3.03
C LEU A 321 -10.71 -1.63 2.72
N TYR A 322 -10.53 -2.87 3.13
CA TYR A 322 -9.34 -3.65 2.85
C TYR A 322 -9.63 -4.75 1.84
N ILE A 323 -8.86 -4.82 0.76
CA ILE A 323 -9.04 -5.82 -0.29
C ILE A 323 -7.76 -6.62 -0.44
N CYS A 324 -7.82 -7.93 -0.27
CA CYS A 324 -6.67 -8.82 -0.46
C CYS A 324 -7.09 -10.21 -0.93
N PRO A 325 -6.27 -10.93 -1.72
CA PRO A 325 -6.60 -12.28 -2.18
C PRO A 325 -6.81 -13.26 -1.02
N GLU A 326 -7.86 -14.08 -1.08
CA GLU A 326 -8.02 -15.23 -0.17
C GLU A 326 -6.88 -16.23 -0.36
N ALA A 327 -6.40 -16.37 -1.61
CA ALA A 327 -5.27 -17.23 -1.95
C ALA A 327 -3.93 -16.84 -1.29
N ASN A 328 -3.79 -15.61 -0.75
CA ASN A 328 -2.60 -15.17 -0.02
C ASN A 328 -2.72 -15.47 1.49
N LYS A 329 -2.72 -16.77 1.83
CA LYS A 329 -2.82 -17.25 3.22
C LYS A 329 -1.69 -16.71 4.10
N GLU A 330 -0.47 -16.67 3.56
CA GLU A 330 0.72 -16.19 4.27
C GLU A 330 0.58 -14.72 4.72
N PHE A 331 -0.15 -13.90 3.97
CA PHE A 331 -0.50 -12.55 4.36
C PHE A 331 -1.62 -12.52 5.41
N ARG A 332 -2.70 -13.30 5.20
CA ARG A 332 -3.93 -13.24 6.03
C ARG A 332 -3.70 -13.80 7.42
N GLU A 333 -2.93 -14.87 7.53
CA GLU A 333 -2.75 -15.64 8.77
C GLU A 333 -1.57 -15.14 9.61
N ARG A 334 -0.57 -14.49 8.99
CA ARG A 334 0.66 -14.12 9.69
C ARG A 334 0.48 -12.88 10.56
N VAL A 335 0.47 -13.08 11.87
CA VAL A 335 0.50 -12.00 12.86
C VAL A 335 1.94 -11.61 13.20
N THR A 336 2.37 -10.45 12.70
CA THR A 336 3.76 -10.00 12.87
C THR A 336 4.04 -9.35 14.22
N SER A 337 3.03 -8.73 14.84
CA SER A 337 3.13 -8.13 16.18
C SER A 337 3.07 -9.21 17.26
N PRO A 338 4.14 -9.43 18.06
CA PRO A 338 4.16 -10.46 19.10
C PRO A 338 3.04 -10.28 20.13
N LYS A 339 2.77 -9.04 20.53
CA LYS A 339 1.77 -8.72 21.54
C LYS A 339 0.36 -9.00 21.03
N LEU A 340 0.05 -8.63 19.78
CA LEU A 340 -1.27 -8.92 19.21
C LEU A 340 -1.46 -10.41 18.92
N GLU A 341 -0.41 -11.12 18.52
CA GLU A 341 -0.45 -12.58 18.38
C GLU A 341 -0.79 -13.26 19.71
N GLN A 342 -0.17 -12.83 20.82
CA GLN A 342 -0.48 -13.35 22.15
C GLN A 342 -1.90 -12.99 22.61
N MET A 343 -2.37 -11.78 22.32
CA MET A 343 -3.69 -11.29 22.73
C MET A 343 -4.84 -11.93 21.96
N PHE A 344 -4.59 -12.35 20.72
CA PHE A 344 -5.59 -12.91 19.81
C PHE A 344 -5.09 -14.23 19.19
N PRO A 345 -4.97 -15.29 20.00
CA PRO A 345 -4.50 -16.57 19.50
C PRO A 345 -5.44 -17.12 18.43
N ASN A 346 -4.87 -17.78 17.42
CA ASN A 346 -5.58 -18.42 16.31
C ASN A 346 -6.40 -17.49 15.41
N LYS A 347 -6.10 -16.18 15.39
CA LYS A 347 -6.75 -15.21 14.51
C LYS A 347 -5.80 -14.63 13.48
N GLY A 348 -6.30 -14.43 12.27
CA GLY A 348 -5.58 -13.73 11.21
C GLY A 348 -5.54 -12.22 11.43
N VAL A 349 -4.64 -11.52 10.72
CA VAL A 349 -4.41 -10.07 10.90
C VAL A 349 -5.67 -9.22 10.70
N LEU A 350 -6.52 -9.58 9.72
CA LEU A 350 -7.75 -8.83 9.42
C LEU A 350 -8.88 -9.11 10.41
N GLU A 351 -8.91 -10.31 11.00
CA GLU A 351 -9.85 -10.65 12.06
C GLU A 351 -9.52 -9.90 13.35
N ILE A 352 -8.23 -9.88 13.71
CA ILE A 352 -7.72 -9.06 14.80
C ILE A 352 -8.11 -7.59 14.58
N TRP A 353 -7.85 -7.05 13.38
CA TRP A 353 -8.17 -5.65 13.10
C TRP A 353 -9.66 -5.32 13.27
N LYS A 354 -10.56 -6.19 12.79
CA LYS A 354 -12.03 -6.05 12.96
C LYS A 354 -12.46 -5.96 14.42
N GLU A 355 -11.71 -6.58 15.35
CA GLU A 355 -12.01 -6.53 16.78
C GLU A 355 -11.44 -5.28 17.46
N LEU A 356 -10.36 -4.71 16.92
CA LEU A 356 -9.69 -3.54 17.46
C LEU A 356 -10.40 -2.22 17.14
N VAL A 357 -11.19 -2.17 16.06
CA VAL A 357 -11.87 -0.94 15.59
C VAL A 357 -13.41 -1.09 15.61
N PRO A 358 -14.20 0.00 15.51
CA PRO A 358 -15.65 -0.08 15.49
C PRO A 358 -16.16 -0.76 14.21
N LYS A 359 -17.26 -1.53 14.31
CA LYS A 359 -17.78 -2.38 13.24
C LYS A 359 -18.15 -1.63 11.96
N ASP A 360 -18.50 -0.36 12.06
CA ASP A 360 -18.89 0.52 10.94
C ASP A 360 -17.71 1.27 10.32
N LYS A 361 -16.50 1.16 10.91
CA LYS A 361 -15.30 1.89 10.46
C LYS A 361 -14.33 1.07 9.63
N PHE A 362 -14.51 -0.25 9.56
CA PHE A 362 -13.62 -1.14 8.81
C PHE A 362 -14.38 -2.31 8.19
N MET A 363 -14.04 -2.62 6.94
CA MET A 363 -14.46 -3.81 6.22
C MET A 363 -13.25 -4.44 5.55
N SER A 364 -13.24 -5.77 5.44
CA SER A 364 -12.31 -6.47 4.56
C SER A 364 -13.07 -7.42 3.65
N ILE A 365 -12.68 -7.48 2.38
CA ILE A 365 -13.23 -8.40 1.37
C ILE A 365 -12.09 -9.07 0.61
N SER A 366 -12.38 -10.20 -0.04
CA SER A 366 -11.41 -10.85 -0.92
C SER A 366 -11.42 -10.25 -2.33
N VAL A 367 -10.31 -10.38 -3.05
CA VAL A 367 -10.25 -10.00 -4.48
C VAL A 367 -11.16 -10.93 -5.30
N GLU A 368 -11.26 -12.19 -4.89
CA GLU A 368 -12.11 -13.22 -5.48
C GLU A 368 -13.59 -12.84 -5.36
N ASP A 369 -14.06 -12.46 -4.17
CA ASP A 369 -15.44 -12.02 -3.97
C ASP A 369 -15.72 -10.74 -4.76
N LEU A 370 -14.77 -9.80 -4.80
CA LEU A 370 -14.93 -8.60 -5.62
C LEU A 370 -15.05 -8.94 -7.11
N LEU A 371 -14.21 -9.85 -7.63
CA LEU A 371 -14.27 -10.29 -9.02
C LEU A 371 -15.62 -10.94 -9.36
N ASP A 372 -16.13 -11.79 -8.48
CA ASP A 372 -17.42 -12.45 -8.65
C ASP A 372 -18.56 -11.42 -8.71
N ILE A 373 -18.54 -10.42 -7.82
CA ILE A 373 -19.55 -9.36 -7.81
C ILE A 373 -19.42 -8.47 -9.05
N ILE A 374 -18.20 -8.08 -9.45
CA ILE A 374 -18.00 -7.33 -10.69
C ILE A 374 -18.60 -8.11 -11.87
N ALA A 375 -18.28 -9.39 -12.02
CA ALA A 375 -18.77 -10.22 -13.12
C ALA A 375 -20.31 -10.35 -13.14
N GLN A 376 -20.97 -10.34 -11.98
CA GLN A 376 -22.44 -10.38 -11.88
C GLN A 376 -23.11 -9.04 -12.21
N ARG A 377 -22.39 -7.92 -12.07
CA ARG A 377 -22.94 -6.56 -12.17
C ARG A 377 -22.56 -5.82 -13.44
N VAL A 378 -21.58 -6.34 -14.16
CA VAL A 378 -21.06 -5.73 -15.38
C VAL A 378 -22.08 -5.83 -16.53
N GLU A 379 -22.02 -4.86 -17.44
CA GLU A 379 -22.79 -4.89 -18.68
C GLU A 379 -22.12 -5.81 -19.72
N VAL A 380 -22.91 -6.32 -20.67
CA VAL A 380 -22.50 -7.33 -21.66
C VAL A 380 -21.28 -6.89 -22.51
N ASN A 381 -21.12 -5.59 -22.75
CA ASN A 381 -20.00 -5.03 -23.53
C ASN A 381 -18.65 -5.05 -22.81
N ASN A 382 -18.57 -5.53 -21.57
CA ASN A 382 -17.33 -5.54 -20.77
C ASN A 382 -16.84 -6.96 -20.44
N TRP A 383 -17.35 -8.01 -21.10
CA TRP A 383 -16.95 -9.39 -20.81
C TRP A 383 -15.46 -9.66 -21.06
N GLU A 384 -14.83 -9.03 -22.06
CA GLU A 384 -13.39 -9.17 -22.31
C GLU A 384 -12.53 -8.71 -21.12
N TRP A 385 -12.96 -7.64 -20.43
CA TRP A 385 -12.31 -7.18 -19.22
C TRP A 385 -12.46 -8.20 -18.07
N ILE A 386 -13.64 -8.79 -17.93
CA ILE A 386 -13.87 -9.86 -16.94
C ILE A 386 -13.04 -11.09 -17.24
N ASP A 387 -12.96 -11.50 -18.50
CA ASP A 387 -12.18 -12.65 -18.93
C ASP A 387 -10.69 -12.42 -18.67
N TYR A 388 -10.19 -11.21 -18.95
CA TYR A 388 -8.85 -10.80 -18.56
C TYR A 388 -8.66 -10.89 -17.03
N LEU A 389 -9.57 -10.33 -16.23
CA LEU A 389 -9.46 -10.38 -14.77
C LEU A 389 -9.52 -11.81 -14.23
N ARG A 390 -10.36 -12.70 -14.77
CA ARG A 390 -10.43 -14.11 -14.39
C ARG A 390 -9.19 -14.87 -14.79
N ALA A 391 -8.71 -14.69 -16.01
CA ALA A 391 -7.51 -15.37 -16.48
C ALA A 391 -6.27 -14.93 -15.68
N ARG A 392 -6.21 -13.63 -15.34
CA ARG A 392 -5.05 -13.04 -14.68
C ARG A 392 -5.11 -13.08 -13.16
N TYR A 393 -6.25 -12.86 -12.54
CA TYR A 393 -6.42 -12.74 -11.09
C TYR A 393 -7.47 -13.69 -10.52
N GLY A 394 -8.01 -14.61 -11.34
CA GLY A 394 -8.82 -15.72 -10.86
C GLY A 394 -7.93 -16.81 -10.29
N TRP A 395 -7.85 -16.88 -8.96
CA TRP A 395 -7.27 -18.03 -8.28
C TRP A 395 -8.37 -19.05 -8.05
N LYS A 396 -8.09 -20.33 -8.32
CA LYS A 396 -9.02 -21.38 -7.90
C LYS A 396 -9.08 -21.33 -6.39
N LYS A 397 -10.27 -21.34 -5.80
CA LYS A 397 -10.41 -21.82 -4.42
C LYS A 397 -9.79 -23.21 -4.44
N GLU A 398 -8.62 -23.37 -3.83
CA GLU A 398 -8.12 -24.70 -3.51
C GLU A 398 -9.21 -25.29 -2.61
N LEU A 399 -10.12 -26.06 -3.22
CA LEU A 399 -10.91 -27.02 -2.48
C LEU A 399 -9.87 -27.86 -1.76
N GLU A 400 -9.92 -27.86 -0.43
CA GLU A 400 -9.13 -28.73 0.41
C GLU A 400 -9.35 -30.17 -0.09
N ALA A 401 -8.44 -30.61 -0.94
CA ALA A 401 -8.33 -31.98 -1.39
C ALA A 401 -7.20 -32.62 -0.59
N GLU A 402 -7.39 -32.65 0.73
CA GLU A 402 -6.69 -33.57 1.63
C GLU A 402 -7.74 -34.06 2.65
N SER A 403 -8.50 -35.06 2.21
CA SER A 403 -9.18 -36.03 3.06
C SER A 403 -8.18 -36.98 3.70
#